data_AF-A0A4V3JPG1-F1
#
_entry.id   AF-A0A4V3JPG1-F1
#
_cell.length_a   1.000
_cell.length_b   1.000
_cell.length_c   1.000
_cell.angle_alpha   90.00
_cell.angle_beta   90.00
_cell.angle_gamma   90.00
#
_symmetry.space_group_name_H-M   'P 1'
#
loop_
_entity.id
_entity.type
_entity.pdbx_description
1 polymer ?
#
loop_
_entity_poly.entity_id
_entity_poly.type
_entity_poly.pdbx_seq_one_letter_code
_entity_poly.pdbx_strand_id
1 'polypeptide(L)'
;MRHSFFLIILLGFFPGVLSADPGNYEDAAKLLPQIWETKYPLPYGKLTKKDPLKQGIRQVARKKGKYWMYNFEVFMPKYERKETVAIPKEDGRNILVFFLWNPAVSEEPHRIELGEPHEGK
;
A
#
# COMPACT_ATOMS: atom_id res chain seq x y z
N MET A 1 -26.38 -8.38 59.21
CA MET A 1 -25.42 -7.37 58.71
C MET A 1 -25.22 -7.62 57.22
N ARG A 2 -25.67 -6.68 56.37
CA ARG A 2 -25.53 -6.76 54.90
C ARG A 2 -24.13 -6.29 54.54
N HIS A 3 -23.26 -7.21 54.12
CA HIS A 3 -22.05 -6.83 53.41
C HIS A 3 -22.30 -7.07 51.92
N SER A 4 -22.74 -6.00 51.26
CA SER A 4 -22.80 -5.91 49.81
C SER A 4 -21.38 -6.09 49.25
N PHE A 5 -21.14 -7.20 48.57
CA PHE A 5 -19.90 -7.45 47.85
C PHE A 5 -20.00 -6.75 46.49
N PHE A 6 -19.54 -5.50 46.41
CA PHE A 6 -19.37 -4.80 45.13
C PHE A 6 -18.17 -5.44 44.41
N LEU A 7 -18.46 -6.39 43.51
CA LEU A 7 -17.46 -6.93 42.59
C LEU A 7 -17.22 -5.87 41.50
N ILE A 8 -16.16 -5.08 41.68
CA ILE A 8 -15.68 -4.12 40.69
C ILE A 8 -15.18 -4.93 39.50
N ILE A 9 -15.97 -4.95 38.42
CA ILE A 9 -15.55 -5.44 37.11
C ILE A 9 -14.48 -4.48 36.61
N LEU A 10 -13.22 -4.82 36.85
CA LEU A 10 -12.07 -4.19 36.23
C LEU A 10 -12.05 -4.66 34.78
N LEU A 11 -12.89 -4.04 33.95
CA LEU A 11 -12.83 -4.19 32.49
C LEU A 11 -11.52 -3.54 32.06
N GLY A 12 -10.46 -4.35 32.02
CA GLY A 12 -9.19 -3.96 31.45
C GLY A 12 -9.43 -3.54 30.01
N PHE A 13 -9.50 -2.24 29.77
CA PHE A 13 -9.32 -1.64 28.46
C PHE A 13 -7.92 -2.04 27.99
N PHE A 14 -7.81 -3.21 27.37
CA PHE A 14 -6.73 -3.44 26.43
C PHE A 14 -6.99 -2.47 25.28
N PRO A 15 -6.12 -1.48 25.04
CA PRO A 15 -6.16 -0.80 23.76
C PRO A 15 -5.81 -1.90 22.76
N GLY A 16 -6.82 -2.42 22.08
CA GLY A 16 -6.67 -3.28 20.93
C GLY A 16 -6.01 -2.44 19.85
N VAL A 17 -4.70 -2.22 19.98
CA VAL A 17 -3.85 -1.93 18.83
C VAL A 17 -3.85 -3.25 18.08
N LEU A 18 -4.91 -3.46 17.30
CA LEU A 18 -4.96 -4.46 16.26
C LEU A 18 -3.73 -4.15 15.42
N SER A 19 -2.66 -4.92 15.65
CA SER A 19 -1.49 -4.94 14.78
C SER A 19 -2.05 -5.38 13.44
N ALA A 20 -2.38 -4.41 12.58
CA ALA A 20 -3.00 -4.70 11.30
C ALA A 20 -2.05 -5.60 10.53
N ASP A 21 -2.52 -6.80 10.23
CA ASP A 21 -1.78 -7.78 9.46
C ASP A 21 -1.46 -7.17 8.10
N PRO A 22 -0.17 -7.07 7.70
CA PRO A 22 0.20 -6.61 6.37
C PRO A 22 -0.40 -7.49 5.25
N GLY A 23 -0.94 -8.67 5.55
CA GLY A 23 -1.34 -9.63 4.55
C GLY A 23 -0.13 -10.07 3.72
N ASN A 24 -0.33 -10.22 2.41
CA ASN A 24 0.70 -10.76 1.51
C ASN A 24 0.83 -9.93 0.22
N TYR A 25 1.81 -10.30 -0.61
CA TYR A 25 2.07 -9.64 -1.89
C TYR A 25 0.94 -9.86 -2.92
N GLU A 26 0.19 -10.96 -2.82
CA GLU A 26 -0.92 -11.30 -3.70
C GLU A 26 -2.09 -10.31 -3.50
N ASP A 27 -2.40 -9.99 -2.25
CA ASP A 27 -3.49 -9.08 -1.92
C ASP A 27 -3.12 -7.64 -2.23
N ALA A 28 -1.89 -7.23 -1.91
CA ALA A 28 -1.36 -5.93 -2.32
C ALA A 28 -1.31 -5.78 -3.85
N ALA A 29 -0.96 -6.84 -4.59
CA ALA A 29 -0.94 -6.82 -6.06
C ALA A 29 -2.34 -6.66 -6.69
N LYS A 30 -3.41 -7.13 -6.04
CA LYS A 30 -4.79 -6.91 -6.50
C LYS A 30 -5.24 -5.47 -6.29
N LEU A 31 -4.82 -4.85 -5.18
CA LEU A 31 -5.16 -3.47 -4.83
C LEU A 31 -4.37 -2.45 -5.66
N LEU A 32 -3.11 -2.74 -5.98
CA LEU A 32 -2.22 -1.80 -6.66
C LEU A 32 -2.84 -1.19 -7.94
N PRO A 33 -3.42 -1.94 -8.89
CA PRO A 33 -4.07 -1.36 -10.06
C PRO A 33 -5.24 -0.44 -9.69
N GLN A 34 -6.07 -0.84 -8.73
CA GLN A 34 -7.23 -0.06 -8.30
C GLN A 34 -6.81 1.30 -7.73
N ILE A 35 -5.77 1.30 -6.89
CA ILE A 35 -5.23 2.55 -6.34
C ILE A 35 -4.51 3.36 -7.41
N TRP A 36 -3.83 2.71 -8.37
CA TRP A 36 -3.15 3.39 -9.47
C TRP A 36 -4.11 4.27 -10.29
N GLU A 37 -5.26 3.71 -10.70
CA GLU A 37 -6.27 4.42 -11.49
C GLU A 37 -6.86 5.64 -10.76
N THR A 38 -6.80 5.69 -9.43
CA THR A 38 -7.24 6.87 -8.65
C THR A 38 -6.19 7.96 -8.55
N LYS A 39 -4.92 7.65 -8.84
CA LYS A 39 -3.78 8.55 -8.60
C LYS A 39 -3.09 9.03 -9.86
N TYR A 40 -3.07 8.23 -10.90
CA TYR A 40 -2.33 8.52 -12.12
C TYR A 40 -3.26 8.59 -13.33
N PRO A 41 -3.01 9.52 -14.26
CA PRO A 41 -3.81 9.64 -15.48
C PRO A 41 -3.49 8.57 -16.52
N LEU A 42 -2.40 7.81 -16.33
CA LEU A 42 -2.00 6.74 -17.23
C LEU A 42 -2.49 5.40 -16.69
N PRO A 43 -3.04 4.51 -17.54
CA PRO A 43 -3.50 3.20 -17.10
C PRO A 43 -2.39 2.40 -16.43
N TYR A 44 -2.78 1.55 -15.49
CA TYR A 44 -1.86 0.59 -14.90
C TYR A 44 -1.30 -0.35 -15.96
N GLY A 45 0.01 -0.58 -15.90
CA GLY A 45 0.72 -1.49 -16.79
C GLY A 45 0.55 -2.96 -16.41
N LYS A 46 1.60 -3.76 -16.66
CA LYS A 46 1.61 -5.18 -16.31
C LYS A 46 2.52 -5.41 -15.10
N LEU A 47 2.00 -6.07 -14.06
CA LEU A 47 2.85 -6.56 -12.97
C LEU A 47 3.81 -7.62 -13.50
N THR A 48 5.11 -7.40 -13.40
CA THR A 48 6.13 -8.35 -13.86
C THR A 48 6.75 -9.13 -12.72
N LYS A 49 7.00 -8.49 -11.56
CA LYS A 49 7.56 -9.17 -10.38
C LYS A 49 6.98 -8.62 -9.08
N LYS A 50 6.85 -9.51 -8.10
CA LYS A 50 6.63 -9.21 -6.69
C LYS A 50 7.98 -9.29 -5.97
N ASP A 51 8.24 -8.36 -5.06
CA ASP A 51 9.49 -8.27 -4.30
C ASP A 51 10.79 -8.36 -5.15
N PRO A 52 10.92 -7.58 -6.26
CA PRO A 52 12.14 -7.58 -7.06
C PRO A 52 13.42 -7.23 -6.26
N LEU A 53 13.29 -6.54 -5.13
CA LEU A 53 14.40 -6.17 -4.25
C LEU A 53 14.72 -7.23 -3.18
N LYS A 54 13.91 -8.28 -3.02
CA LYS A 54 14.05 -9.32 -1.98
C LYS A 54 14.10 -8.76 -0.56
N GLN A 55 13.31 -7.72 -0.31
CA GLN A 55 13.23 -7.03 0.98
C GLN A 55 12.00 -7.45 1.80
N GLY A 56 11.12 -8.27 1.22
CA GLY A 56 9.85 -8.65 1.84
C GLY A 56 8.93 -7.45 2.06
N ILE A 57 7.96 -7.61 2.96
CA ILE A 57 7.07 -6.52 3.39
C ILE A 57 7.72 -5.86 4.61
N ARG A 58 7.91 -4.55 4.58
CA ARG A 58 8.60 -3.80 5.64
C ARG A 58 7.79 -2.60 6.12
N GLN A 59 8.02 -2.17 7.35
CA GLN A 59 7.44 -0.93 7.87
C GLN A 59 8.34 0.26 7.57
N VAL A 60 7.75 1.37 7.14
CA VAL A 60 8.42 2.66 6.99
C VAL A 60 7.67 3.74 7.76
N ALA A 61 8.42 4.62 8.45
CA ALA A 61 7.84 5.78 9.12
C ALA A 61 7.60 6.92 8.11
N ARG A 62 6.41 7.51 8.16
CA ARG A 62 6.02 8.69 7.39
C ARG A 62 5.33 9.70 8.32
N LYS A 63 5.10 10.93 7.83
CA LYS A 63 4.47 12.01 8.62
C LYS A 63 3.15 11.60 9.30
N LYS A 64 2.33 10.79 8.62
CA LYS A 64 1.02 10.33 9.11
C LYS A 64 1.06 8.98 9.85
N GLY A 65 2.24 8.41 10.12
CA GLY A 65 2.39 7.15 10.87
C GLY A 65 3.27 6.11 10.18
N LYS A 66 3.19 4.86 10.65
CA LYS A 66 3.92 3.71 10.08
C LYS A 66 3.11 3.06 8.97
N TYR A 67 3.73 2.88 7.82
CA TYR A 67 3.13 2.23 6.66
C TYR A 67 3.81 0.89 6.41
N TRP A 68 3.03 -0.13 6.07
CA TRP A 68 3.53 -1.33 5.41
C TRP A 68 3.89 -1.00 3.98
N MET A 69 5.06 -1.44 3.53
CA MET A 69 5.60 -1.15 2.21
C MET A 69 5.95 -2.43 1.47
N TYR A 70 5.43 -2.52 0.24
CA TYR A 70 5.61 -3.59 -0.72
C TYR A 70 6.37 -3.04 -1.90
N ASN A 71 7.28 -3.82 -2.50
CA ASN A 71 7.97 -3.43 -3.72
C ASN A 71 7.57 -4.33 -4.89
N PHE A 72 7.30 -3.72 -6.03
CA PHE A 72 6.83 -4.39 -7.24
C PHE A 72 7.63 -3.90 -8.46
N GLU A 73 7.80 -4.77 -9.44
CA GLU A 73 8.24 -4.39 -10.77
C GLU A 73 7.00 -4.37 -11.68
N VAL A 74 6.75 -3.23 -12.33
CA VAL A 74 5.62 -3.02 -13.23
C VAL A 74 6.14 -2.58 -14.58
N PHE A 75 5.78 -3.29 -15.65
CA PHE A 75 6.03 -2.87 -17.02
C PHE A 75 5.02 -1.79 -17.42
N MET A 76 5.53 -0.61 -17.71
CA MET A 76 4.74 0.50 -18.26
C MET A 76 5.01 0.61 -19.76
N PRO A 77 4.02 0.35 -20.62
CA PRO A 77 4.17 0.58 -22.05
C PRO A 77 4.27 2.08 -22.32
N LYS A 78 4.91 2.46 -23.44
CA LYS A 78 4.71 3.81 -23.97
C LYS A 78 3.31 3.88 -24.56
N TYR A 79 2.72 5.06 -24.49
CA TYR A 79 1.42 5.31 -25.09
C TYR A 79 1.59 6.21 -26.31
N GLU A 80 1.01 5.78 -27.41
CA GLU A 80 0.78 6.65 -28.56
C GLU A 80 -0.59 7.29 -28.44
N ARG A 81 -0.67 8.58 -28.78
CA ARG A 81 -1.95 9.26 -28.89
C ARG A 81 -2.49 9.02 -30.30
N LYS A 82 -3.52 8.18 -30.40
CA LYS A 82 -4.30 8.06 -31.63
C LYS A 82 -5.63 8.75 -31.40
N GLU A 83 -5.79 9.91 -32.03
CA GLU A 83 -6.94 10.80 -31.84
C GLU A 83 -7.12 11.22 -30.36
N THR A 84 -8.10 10.67 -29.66
CA THR A 84 -8.42 10.94 -28.25
C THR A 84 -8.10 9.79 -27.30
N VAL A 85 -7.60 8.65 -27.81
CA VAL A 85 -7.36 7.44 -27.03
C VAL A 85 -5.85 7.17 -26.90
N ALA A 86 -5.42 6.84 -25.69
CA ALA A 86 -4.06 6.37 -25.42
C ALA A 86 -3.94 4.88 -25.79
N ILE A 87 -3.15 4.54 -26.80
CA ILE A 87 -2.93 3.16 -27.23
C ILE A 87 -1.56 2.69 -26.74
N PRO A 88 -1.48 1.57 -25.99
CA PRO A 88 -0.21 1.04 -25.50
C PRO A 88 0.61 0.44 -26.65
N LYS A 89 1.92 0.70 -26.65
CA LYS A 89 2.90 0.06 -27.53
C LYS A 89 3.52 -1.18 -26.88
N GLU A 90 4.16 -1.99 -27.72
CA GLU A 90 5.05 -3.06 -27.26
C GLU A 90 6.31 -2.53 -26.56
N ASP A 91 6.77 -1.33 -26.95
CA ASP A 91 7.89 -0.69 -26.29
C ASP A 91 7.47 -0.04 -24.96
N GLY A 92 8.39 -0.01 -24.02
CA GLY A 92 8.09 0.43 -22.66
C GLY A 92 9.28 0.27 -21.74
N ARG A 93 9.02 0.35 -20.45
CA ARG A 93 10.05 0.11 -19.43
C ARG A 93 9.45 -0.52 -18.18
N ASN A 94 10.25 -1.36 -17.54
CA ASN A 94 9.96 -1.77 -16.17
C ASN A 94 10.28 -0.62 -15.22
N ILE A 95 9.38 -0.37 -14.28
CA ILE A 95 9.59 0.57 -13.18
C ILE A 95 9.45 -0.15 -11.85
N LEU A 96 10.22 0.32 -10.87
CA LEU A 96 10.06 -0.07 -9.48
C LEU A 96 8.93 0.76 -8.88
N VAL A 97 8.00 0.07 -8.22
CA VAL A 97 6.82 0.66 -7.59
C VAL A 97 6.79 0.25 -6.13
N PHE A 98 6.74 1.23 -5.24
CA PHE A 98 6.49 1.03 -3.83
C PHE A 98 5.03 1.31 -3.52
N PHE A 99 4.31 0.30 -3.07
CA PHE A 99 2.97 0.43 -2.54
C PHE A 99 3.05 0.54 -1.02
N LEU A 100 2.48 1.59 -0.46
CA LEU A 100 2.45 1.84 0.98
C LEU A 100 1.01 1.75 1.46
N TRP A 101 0.79 1.07 2.57
CA TRP A 101 -0.52 0.92 3.19
C TRP A 101 -0.46 1.18 4.70
N ASN A 102 -1.38 2.00 5.19
CA ASN A 102 -1.61 2.21 6.61
C ASN A 102 -3.13 2.29 6.88
N PRO A 103 -3.74 1.23 7.45
CA PRO A 103 -5.16 1.21 7.73
C PRO A 103 -5.59 2.14 8.87
N ALA A 104 -4.64 2.67 9.65
CA ALA A 104 -4.94 3.64 10.70
C ALA A 104 -5.15 5.07 10.15
N VAL A 105 -4.83 5.33 8.88
CA VAL A 105 -5.00 6.63 8.23
C VAL A 105 -6.25 6.60 7.35
N SER A 106 -7.32 7.28 7.76
CA SER A 106 -8.61 7.27 7.08
C SER A 106 -8.63 8.05 5.75
N GLU A 107 -7.89 9.16 5.68
CA GLU A 107 -7.93 10.06 4.51
C GLU A 107 -7.23 9.48 3.28
N GLU A 108 -6.02 8.93 3.48
CA GLU A 108 -5.19 8.38 2.41
C GLU A 108 -4.42 7.15 2.93
N PRO A 109 -5.13 6.02 3.09
CA PRO A 109 -4.53 4.80 3.63
C PRO A 109 -3.50 4.19 2.68
N HIS A 110 -3.57 4.49 1.38
CA HIS A 110 -2.68 3.93 0.36
C HIS A 110 -1.84 5.01 -0.31
N ARG A 111 -0.56 4.74 -0.53
CA ARG A 111 0.34 5.60 -1.31
C ARG A 111 1.12 4.77 -2.32
N ILE A 112 1.38 5.35 -3.49
CA ILE A 112 2.24 4.76 -4.51
C ILE A 112 3.43 5.71 -4.68
N GLU A 113 4.64 5.17 -4.60
CA GLU A 113 5.88 5.88 -4.90
C GLU A 113 6.57 5.16 -6.07
N LEU A 114 7.03 5.90 -7.07
CA LEU A 114 7.67 5.37 -8.28
C LEU A 114 9.17 5.64 -8.24
N GLY A 115 9.99 4.68 -8.67
CA GLY A 115 11.44 4.83 -8.68
C GLY A 115 12.07 4.38 -7.36
N GLU A 116 13.11 5.07 -6.89
CA GLU A 116 13.72 4.77 -5.59
C GLU A 116 12.86 5.29 -4.43
N PRO A 117 12.76 4.56 -3.31
CA PRO A 117 11.96 5.01 -2.20
C PRO A 117 12.61 6.27 -1.63
N HIS A 118 11.90 7.39 -1.65
CA HIS A 118 12.36 8.58 -0.96
C HIS A 118 12.33 8.27 0.54
N GLU A 119 13.48 7.98 1.14
CA GLU A 119 13.64 8.03 2.58
C GLU A 119 13.35 9.47 2.99
N GLY A 120 12.21 9.68 3.64
CA GLY A 120 11.79 11.00 4.05
C GLY A 120 12.78 11.49 5.09
N LYS A 121 13.61 12.46 4.73
CA LYS A 121 14.28 13.32 5.72
C LYS A 121 13.25 14.15 6.46
#